data_AF-A0A8S9SKV9-F1
#
_entry.id   AF-A0A8S9SKV9-F1
#
_cell.length_a   1.000
_cell.length_b   1.000
_cell.length_c   1.000
_cell.angle_alpha   90.00
_cell.angle_beta   90.00
_cell.angle_gamma   90.00
#
_symmetry.space_group_name_H-M   'P 1'
#
loop_
_entity.id
_entity.type
_entity.pdbx_description
1 polymer ?
#
loop_
_entity_poly.entity_id
_entity_poly.type
_entity_poly.pdbx_seq_one_letter_code
_entity_poly.pdbx_strand_id
1 'polypeptide(L)'
;MLPYVARFACLPIGADSVIQCFDVAMPKSIHQHKNPSDWGLMAVLLMATHALYGIEVCKNINNDILEEEGKCAAILAYEFYEKL
;
A
#
# COMPACT_ATOMS: atom_id res chain seq x y z
N MET A 1 6.51 6.11 -0.19
CA MET A 1 6.58 4.65 -0.46
C MET A 1 8.01 4.12 -0.62
N LEU A 2 8.92 4.81 -1.31
CA LEU A 2 10.34 4.40 -1.44
C LEU A 2 11.09 4.12 -0.11
N PRO A 3 10.91 4.90 0.98
CA PRO A 3 11.65 4.67 2.23
C PRO A 3 11.30 3.35 2.91
N TYR A 4 10.07 2.85 2.73
CA TYR A 4 9.62 1.60 3.34
C TYR A 4 10.28 0.38 2.67
N VAL A 5 10.37 0.40 1.34
CA VAL A 5 11.10 -0.63 0.57
C VAL A 5 12.60 -0.60 0.90
N ALA A 6 13.18 0.59 1.06
CA ALA A 6 14.59 0.72 1.45
C ALA A 6 14.90 0.08 2.81
N ARG A 7 13.95 0.13 3.77
CA ARG A 7 14.10 -0.53 5.08
C ARG A 7 13.97 -2.05 5.00
N PHE A 8 13.15 -2.57 4.09
CA PHE A 8 12.92 -4.02 3.94
C PHE A 8 13.94 -4.69 3.01
N ALA A 9 14.58 -3.93 2.10
CA ALA A 9 15.54 -4.44 1.14
C ALA A 9 16.95 -4.74 1.71
N CYS A 10 17.14 -4.68 3.04
CA CYS A 10 18.42 -4.95 3.72
C CYS A 10 19.64 -4.23 3.10
N LEU A 11 19.43 -3.10 2.42
CA LEU A 11 20.55 -2.29 1.98
C LEU A 11 21.20 -1.70 3.24
N PRO A 12 22.52 -1.85 3.44
CA PRO A 12 23.19 -1.25 4.56
C PRO A 12 23.00 0.27 4.44
N ILE A 13 22.10 0.79 5.27
CA ILE A 13 21.88 2.22 5.43
C ILE A 13 23.23 2.74 5.94
N GLY A 14 23.99 3.40 5.07
CA GLY A 14 25.22 4.07 5.46
C GLY A 14 24.95 5.06 6.59
N ALA A 15 26.00 5.58 7.23
CA ALA A 15 25.90 6.48 8.39
C ALA A 15 25.17 7.82 8.12
N ASP A 16 24.61 8.01 6.92
CA ASP A 16 23.85 9.19 6.54
C ASP A 16 22.42 9.14 7.07
N SER A 17 22.10 10.13 7.90
CA SER A 17 20.85 10.35 8.63
C SER A 17 19.62 10.66 7.75
N VAL A 18 19.70 10.43 6.44
CA VAL A 18 18.67 10.83 5.46
C VAL A 18 17.29 10.22 5.78
N ILE A 19 17.25 9.06 6.45
CA ILE A 19 16.01 8.39 6.84
C ILE A 19 15.31 9.08 8.03
N GLN A 20 16.03 9.80 8.90
CA GLN A 20 15.42 10.54 10.03
C GLN A 20 14.62 11.77 9.58
N CYS A 21 14.78 12.22 8.33
CA CYS A 21 14.03 13.35 7.79
C CYS A 21 12.65 12.96 7.24
N PHE A 22 12.34 11.66 7.14
CA PHE A 22 11.04 11.20 6.67
C PHE A 22 10.15 10.88 7.86
N ASP A 23 9.13 11.71 8.08
CA ASP A 23 8.02 11.33 8.93
C ASP A 23 7.28 10.15 8.27
N VAL A 24 7.37 8.98 8.90
CA VAL A 24 6.73 7.74 8.44
C VAL A 24 5.33 7.60 9.06
N ALA A 25 4.73 8.72 9.48
CA ALA A 25 3.34 8.73 9.91
C ALA A 25 2.42 8.32 8.75
N MET A 26 1.46 7.46 9.08
CA MET A 26 0.33 7.21 8.18
C MET A 26 -0.40 8.55 7.94
N PRO A 27 -0.61 8.96 6.69
CA PRO A 27 -1.36 10.17 6.40
C PRO A 27 -2.72 10.14 7.10
N LYS A 28 -3.01 11.16 7.92
CA LYS A 28 -4.27 11.24 8.70
C LYS A 28 -5.52 11.27 7.80
N SER A 29 -5.35 11.59 6.53
CA SER A 29 -6.38 11.63 5.51
C SER A 29 -6.72 10.26 4.91
N ILE A 30 -5.91 9.22 5.16
CA ILE A 30 -6.19 7.87 4.68
C ILE A 30 -7.07 7.14 5.69
N HIS A 31 -8.04 6.38 5.18
CA HIS A 31 -8.96 5.63 6.01
C HIS A 31 -8.21 4.59 6.86
N GLN A 32 -8.50 4.53 8.17
CA GLN A 32 -7.91 3.54 9.06
C GLN A 32 -8.80 2.31 9.14
N HIS A 33 -8.26 1.17 8.70
CA HIS A 33 -8.98 -0.10 8.67
C HIS A 33 -8.87 -0.81 10.01
N LYS A 34 -9.98 -1.39 10.47
CA LYS A 34 -10.05 -2.12 11.75
C LYS A 34 -9.52 -3.54 11.65
N ASN A 35 -9.64 -4.15 10.47
CA ASN A 35 -9.24 -5.52 10.24
C ASN A 35 -7.76 -5.58 9.82
N PRO A 36 -6.87 -6.25 10.56
CA PRO A 36 -5.47 -6.34 10.21
C PRO A 36 -5.18 -7.04 8.87
N SER A 37 -6.06 -7.93 8.39
CA SER A 37 -5.85 -8.65 7.13
C SER A 37 -5.91 -7.74 5.89
N ASP A 38 -6.57 -6.62 6.03
CA ASP A 38 -6.90 -5.68 4.96
C ASP A 38 -5.70 -4.81 4.56
N TRP A 39 -4.70 -4.70 5.44
CA TRP A 39 -3.53 -3.85 5.23
C TRP A 39 -2.67 -4.25 4.04
N GLY A 40 -2.63 -5.55 3.71
CA GLY A 40 -1.89 -6.03 2.53
C GLY A 40 -2.47 -5.46 1.24
N LEU A 41 -3.79 -5.62 1.06
CA LEU A 41 -4.49 -5.09 -0.11
C LEU A 41 -4.49 -3.55 -0.13
N MET A 42 -4.70 -2.91 1.02
CA MET A 42 -4.61 -1.45 1.16
C MET A 42 -3.26 -0.91 0.71
N ALA A 43 -2.15 -1.56 1.07
CA ALA A 43 -0.82 -1.13 0.63
C ALA A 43 -0.68 -1.18 -0.90
N VAL A 44 -1.19 -2.22 -1.55
CA VAL A 44 -1.18 -2.36 -3.02
C VAL A 44 -2.02 -1.26 -3.67
N LEU A 45 -3.25 -1.03 -3.19
CA LEU A 45 -4.13 0.02 -3.70
C LEU A 45 -3.53 1.41 -3.51
N LEU A 46 -2.90 1.69 -2.36
CA LEU A 46 -2.19 2.94 -2.12
C LEU A 46 -1.04 3.14 -3.11
N MET A 47 -0.22 2.12 -3.34
CA MET A 47 0.89 2.19 -4.30
C MET A 47 0.38 2.48 -5.72
N ALA A 48 -0.61 1.71 -6.18
CA ALA A 48 -1.16 1.84 -7.53
C ALA A 48 -1.85 3.19 -7.72
N THR A 49 -2.72 3.58 -6.79
CA THR A 49 -3.46 4.85 -6.84
C THR A 49 -2.52 6.05 -6.81
N HIS A 50 -1.51 6.01 -5.94
CA HIS A 50 -0.50 7.06 -5.87
C HIS A 50 0.31 7.16 -7.17
N ALA A 51 0.71 6.03 -7.76
CA ALA A 51 1.49 6.02 -8.99
C ALA A 51 0.70 6.54 -10.20
N LEU A 52 -0.61 6.27 -10.25
CA LEU A 52 -1.45 6.65 -11.39
C LEU A 52 -2.06 8.05 -11.26
N TYR A 53 -2.48 8.43 -10.06
CA TYR A 53 -3.32 9.62 -9.84
C TYR A 53 -2.74 10.61 -8.81
N GLY A 54 -1.63 10.25 -8.16
CA GLY A 54 -1.01 11.07 -7.12
C GLY A 54 -1.66 10.89 -5.74
N ILE A 55 -1.01 11.48 -4.72
CA ILE A 55 -1.33 11.26 -3.30
C ILE A 55 -2.72 11.78 -2.88
N GLU A 56 -3.20 12.83 -3.55
CA GLU A 56 -4.48 13.45 -3.20
C GLU A 56 -5.69 12.54 -3.43
N VAL A 57 -5.55 11.55 -4.32
CA VAL A 57 -6.61 10.61 -4.65
C VAL A 57 -6.65 9.43 -3.68
N CYS A 58 -5.54 9.13 -3.00
CA CYS A 58 -5.46 8.02 -2.03
C CYS A 58 -6.44 8.15 -0.85
N LYS A 59 -6.88 9.37 -0.49
CA LYS A 59 -7.87 9.61 0.56
C LYS A 59 -9.27 9.05 0.22
N ASN A 60 -9.52 8.75 -1.04
CA ASN A 60 -10.79 8.20 -1.50
C ASN A 60 -10.87 6.68 -1.28
N ILE A 61 -9.76 6.00 -0.97
CA ILE A 61 -9.76 4.56 -0.68
C ILE A 61 -10.46 4.35 0.67
N ASN A 62 -11.55 3.57 0.66
CA ASN A 62 -12.39 3.29 1.81
C ASN A 62 -12.73 1.79 1.87
N ASN A 63 -13.53 1.37 2.87
CA ASN A 63 -13.89 -0.04 3.05
C ASN A 63 -14.66 -0.62 1.86
N ASP A 64 -15.53 0.17 1.22
CA ASP A 64 -16.36 -0.31 0.11
C ASP A 64 -15.48 -0.64 -1.12
N ILE A 65 -14.54 0.25 -1.44
CA ILE A 65 -13.54 0.00 -2.50
C ILE A 65 -12.68 -1.21 -2.16
N LEU A 66 -12.28 -1.33 -0.89
CA LEU A 66 -11.43 -2.44 -0.47
C LEU A 66 -12.13 -3.79 -0.57
N GLU A 67 -13.42 -3.85 -0.24
CA GLU A 67 -14.22 -5.07 -0.37
C GLU A 67 -14.32 -5.51 -1.84
N GLU A 68 -14.64 -4.57 -2.73
CA GLU A 68 -14.76 -4.86 -4.17
C GLU A 68 -13.42 -5.25 -4.80
N GLU A 69 -12.36 -4.48 -4.54
CA GLU A 69 -11.02 -4.81 -5.01
C GLU A 69 -10.50 -6.12 -4.41
N GLY A 70 -10.93 -6.47 -3.19
CA GLY A 70 -10.59 -7.73 -2.55
C GLY A 70 -11.19 -8.93 -3.29
N LYS A 71 -12.44 -8.82 -3.75
CA LYS A 71 -13.08 -9.83 -4.59
C LYS A 71 -12.37 -9.95 -5.93
N CYS A 72 -12.07 -8.83 -6.59
CA CYS A 72 -11.33 -8.81 -7.85
C CYS A 72 -9.93 -9.43 -7.71
N ALA A 73 -9.20 -9.08 -6.66
CA ALA A 73 -7.87 -9.63 -6.38
C ALA A 73 -7.92 -11.14 -6.13
N ALA A 74 -8.95 -11.63 -5.42
CA ALA A 74 -9.14 -13.05 -5.19
C ALA A 74 -9.43 -13.82 -6.49
N ILE A 75 -10.28 -13.27 -7.36
CA ILE A 75 -10.57 -13.84 -8.69
C ILE A 75 -9.29 -13.87 -9.52
N LEU A 76 -8.56 -12.76 -9.60
CA LEU A 76 -7.31 -12.69 -10.36
C LEU A 76 -6.26 -13.69 -9.85
N ALA A 77 -6.13 -13.84 -8.54
CA ALA A 77 -5.22 -14.81 -7.93
C ALA A 77 -5.62 -16.25 -8.27
N TYR A 78 -6.92 -16.54 -8.29
CA TYR A 78 -7.46 -17.84 -8.69
C TYR A 78 -7.22 -18.13 -10.17
N GLU A 79 -7.53 -17.19 -11.06
CA GLU A 79 -7.29 -17.31 -12.51
C GLU A 79 -5.80 -17.53 -12.80
N PHE A 80 -4.93 -16.78 -12.13
CA PHE A 80 -3.49 -16.95 -12.24
C PHE A 80 -3.01 -18.34 -11.77
N TYR A 81 -3.60 -18.87 -10.70
CA TYR A 81 -3.28 -20.19 -10.18
C TYR A 81 -3.73 -21.31 -11.12
N GLU A 82 -4.97 -21.22 -11.64
CA GLU A 82 -5.54 -22.19 -12.58
C GLU A 82 -4.99 -22.05 -14.00
N LYS A 83 -4.24 -20.97 -14.29
CA LYS A 83 -3.75 -20.62 -15.64
C LYS A 83 -4.87 -20.47 -16.67
N LEU A 84 -5.98 -19.90 -16.23
CA LEU A 84 -7.13 -19.57 -17.08
C LEU A 84 -6.85 -18.37 -17.98
#